data_AF-A0A7S1DDC4-F1
#
_entry.id   AF-A0A7S1DDC4-F1
#
_cell.length_a   1.000
_cell.length_b   1.000
_cell.length_c   1.000
_cell.angle_alpha   90.00
_cell.angle_beta   90.00
_cell.angle_gamma   90.00
#
_symmetry.space_group_name_H-M   'P 1'
#
loop_
_entity.id
_entity.type
_entity.pdbx_description
1 polymer ?
#
loop_
_entity_poly.entity_id
_entity_poly.type
_entity_poly.pdbx_seq_one_letter_code
_entity_poly.pdbx_strand_id
1 'polypeptide(L)'
;QWGDDMLGLLAEELKRRAKKLGMWDLDGDGVPRYCWECEMIKPDRSHHCSMCRLCVLRFDHHCPWINNCVGLHNHKFFMCFLFWSVCCAAVVAWYQHDRAWGCVSIGRLRIHCNMEVSVNYLFLISFGIAEGLLLLMHMVLAWKDMTTLELLESICLCMMGVRRGGGRLEPARSGCWRDWTCG
;
A
#
# COMPACT_ATOMS: atom_id res chain seq x y z
N GLN A 1 -16.71 -6.07 39.98
CA GLN A 1 -17.46 -4.84 40.29
C GLN A 1 -16.56 -3.60 40.26
N TRP A 2 -15.69 -3.33 41.25
CA TRP A 2 -14.81 -2.14 41.19
C TRP A 2 -13.86 -2.07 39.96
N GLY A 3 -13.35 -3.22 39.51
CA GLY A 3 -12.47 -3.27 38.31
C GLY A 3 -13.22 -2.99 37.00
N ASP A 4 -14.47 -3.45 36.90
CA ASP A 4 -15.31 -3.26 35.72
C ASP A 4 -15.75 -1.79 35.60
N ASP A 5 -16.06 -1.16 36.74
CA ASP A 5 -16.41 0.26 36.82
C ASP A 5 -15.23 1.17 36.42
N MET A 6 -14.00 0.82 36.85
CA MET A 6 -12.78 1.56 36.49
C MET A 6 -12.44 1.44 35.00
N LEU A 7 -12.59 0.24 34.42
CA LEU A 7 -12.39 0.02 32.99
C LEU A 7 -13.42 0.80 32.15
N GLY A 8 -14.67 0.85 32.59
CA GLY A 8 -15.73 1.66 31.96
C GLY A 8 -15.41 3.16 31.98
N LEU A 9 -14.98 3.70 33.11
CA LEU A 9 -14.58 5.10 33.23
C LEU A 9 -13.38 5.46 32.33
N LEU A 10 -12.39 4.56 32.25
CA LEU A 10 -11.23 4.75 31.38
C LEU A 10 -11.65 4.77 29.90
N ALA A 11 -12.52 3.86 29.48
CA ALA A 11 -13.03 3.80 28.11
C ALA A 11 -13.77 5.09 27.73
N GLU A 12 -14.61 5.63 28.61
CA GLU A 12 -15.31 6.91 28.35
C GLU A 12 -14.36 8.12 28.32
N GLU A 13 -13.34 8.15 29.19
CA GLU A 13 -12.29 9.16 29.13
C GLU A 13 -11.56 9.12 27.78
N LEU A 14 -11.19 7.92 27.30
CA LEU A 14 -10.53 7.71 26.00
C LEU A 14 -11.40 8.16 24.83
N LYS A 15 -12.68 7.78 24.79
CA LYS A 15 -13.65 8.24 23.77
C LYS A 15 -13.73 9.76 23.69
N ARG A 16 -13.87 10.40 24.86
CA ARG A 16 -13.95 11.87 24.94
C ARG A 16 -12.64 12.53 24.48
N ARG A 17 -11.47 11.96 24.80
CA ARG A 17 -10.19 12.45 24.29
C ARG A 17 -10.04 12.26 22.78
N ALA A 18 -10.42 11.10 22.26
CA ALA A 18 -10.42 10.79 20.83
C ALA A 18 -11.23 11.84 20.05
N LYS A 19 -12.45 12.12 20.52
CA LYS A 19 -13.32 13.14 19.94
C LYS A 19 -12.71 14.54 19.98
N LYS A 20 -12.05 14.90 21.10
CA LYS A 20 -11.37 16.21 21.24
C LYS A 20 -10.17 16.34 20.28
N LEU A 21 -9.44 15.26 20.05
CA LEU A 21 -8.32 15.20 19.12
C LEU A 21 -8.76 15.02 17.66
N GLY A 22 -10.06 14.83 17.42
CA GLY A 22 -10.60 14.57 16.09
C GLY A 22 -10.22 13.21 15.52
N MET A 23 -9.91 12.22 16.36
CA MET A 23 -9.60 10.86 15.89
C MET A 23 -10.87 10.17 15.37
N TRP A 24 -10.79 9.56 14.20
CA TRP A 24 -11.91 8.85 13.57
C TRP A 24 -11.67 7.35 13.43
N ASP A 25 -10.43 6.89 13.61
CA ASP A 25 -10.07 5.49 13.41
C ASP A 25 -10.12 4.71 14.74
N LEU A 26 -11.31 4.22 15.07
CA LEU A 26 -11.65 3.59 16.36
C LEU A 26 -11.84 2.07 16.22
N ASP A 27 -11.74 1.35 17.33
CA ASP A 27 -12.06 -0.07 17.39
C ASP A 27 -13.57 -0.34 17.52
N GLY A 28 -13.95 -1.62 17.72
CA GLY A 28 -15.35 -2.05 17.85
C GLY A 28 -16.10 -1.46 19.05
N ASP A 29 -15.38 -1.03 20.08
CA ASP A 29 -15.93 -0.42 21.30
C ASP A 29 -15.95 1.11 21.20
N GLY A 30 -15.48 1.66 20.07
CA GLY A 30 -15.40 3.09 19.81
C GLY A 30 -14.27 3.78 20.55
N VAL A 31 -13.27 3.06 21.05
CA VAL A 31 -12.07 3.65 21.65
C VAL A 31 -10.92 3.72 20.63
N PRO A 32 -9.93 4.60 20.83
CA PRO A 32 -8.75 4.63 19.98
C PRO A 32 -8.05 3.28 19.92
N ARG A 33 -7.66 2.85 18.72
CA ARG A 33 -6.91 1.60 18.56
C ARG A 33 -5.58 1.68 19.29
N TYR A 34 -5.17 0.57 19.90
CA TYR A 34 -3.92 0.47 20.63
C TYR A 34 -2.95 -0.51 19.95
N CYS A 35 -1.65 -0.25 20.08
CA CYS A 35 -0.59 -1.17 19.68
C CYS A 35 0.07 -1.72 20.94
N TRP A 36 -0.03 -3.03 21.16
CA TRP A 36 0.56 -3.68 22.33
C TRP A 36 2.09 -3.79 22.23
N GLU A 37 2.62 -3.92 21.01
CA GLU A 37 4.06 -4.04 20.75
C GLU A 37 4.80 -2.72 20.91
N CYS A 38 4.15 -1.60 20.59
CA CYS A 38 4.72 -0.25 20.72
C CYS A 38 4.22 0.49 21.97
N GLU A 39 3.33 -0.13 22.75
CA GLU A 39 2.70 0.42 23.96
C GLU A 39 2.09 1.83 23.76
N MET A 40 1.48 2.06 22.59
CA MET A 40 0.95 3.38 22.22
C MET A 40 -0.42 3.30 21.55
N ILE A 41 -1.21 4.35 21.75
CA ILE A 41 -2.42 4.58 20.96
C ILE A 41 -1.99 4.84 19.51
N LYS A 42 -2.54 4.07 18.58
CA LYS A 42 -2.31 4.20 17.14
C LYS A 42 -2.98 5.48 16.64
N PRO A 43 -2.24 6.43 16.07
CA PRO A 43 -2.83 7.54 15.33
C PRO A 43 -3.69 7.03 14.16
N ASP A 44 -4.56 7.88 13.63
CA ASP A 44 -5.42 7.53 12.51
C ASP A 44 -4.58 7.01 11.32
N ARG A 45 -5.08 5.95 10.66
CA ARG A 45 -4.42 5.32 9.49
C ARG A 45 -3.00 4.78 9.76
N SER A 46 -2.58 4.67 11.03
CA SER A 46 -1.29 4.08 11.39
C SER A 46 -1.43 2.58 11.66
N HIS A 47 -0.41 1.82 11.25
CA HIS A 47 -0.36 0.37 11.45
C HIS A 47 1.03 -0.04 11.94
N HIS A 48 1.06 -1.09 12.76
CA HIS A 48 2.30 -1.69 13.23
C HIS A 48 2.86 -2.61 12.14
N CYS A 49 4.11 -2.39 11.74
CA CYS A 49 4.81 -3.32 10.88
C CYS A 49 5.69 -4.25 11.72
N SER A 50 5.41 -5.54 11.71
CA SER A 50 6.19 -6.55 12.44
C SER A 50 7.64 -6.67 11.95
N MET A 51 7.90 -6.38 10.66
CA MET A 51 9.24 -6.38 10.07
C MET A 51 10.07 -5.18 10.57
N CYS A 52 9.49 -3.97 10.54
CA CYS A 52 10.14 -2.75 11.02
C CYS A 52 10.08 -2.63 12.57
N ARG A 53 9.23 -3.42 13.24
CA ARG A 53 8.91 -3.37 14.69
C ARG A 53 8.52 -1.99 15.21
N LEU A 54 7.76 -1.25 14.41
CA LEU A 54 7.29 0.09 14.75
C LEU A 54 5.94 0.40 14.10
N CYS A 55 5.19 1.31 14.73
CA CYS A 55 3.99 1.90 14.14
C CYS A 55 4.35 2.96 13.11
N VAL A 56 3.87 2.77 11.88
CA VAL A 56 4.11 3.68 10.75
C VAL A 56 2.85 4.51 10.52
N LEU A 57 3.00 5.83 10.46
CA LEU A 57 1.90 6.75 10.12
C LEU A 57 1.50 6.60 8.65
N ARG A 58 0.19 6.63 8.36
CA ARG A 58 -0.37 6.41 7.02
C ARG A 58 0.32 5.23 6.33
N PHE A 59 0.34 4.09 7.03
CA PHE A 59 1.08 2.92 6.58
C PHE A 59 0.50 2.40 5.27
N ASP A 60 1.36 2.26 4.28
CA ASP A 60 0.97 1.76 2.97
C ASP A 60 1.34 0.29 2.83
N HIS A 61 2.64 -0.03 2.91
CA HIS A 61 3.16 -1.39 2.95
C HIS A 61 4.60 -1.43 3.47
N HIS A 62 5.09 -2.63 3.81
CA HIS A 62 6.53 -2.87 3.95
C HIS A 62 7.09 -3.32 2.62
N CYS A 63 8.08 -2.60 2.09
CA CYS A 63 8.67 -2.89 0.80
C CYS A 63 10.05 -3.55 0.98
N PRO A 64 10.20 -4.85 0.62
CA PRO A 64 11.48 -5.54 0.73
C PRO A 64 12.57 -4.92 -0.14
N TRP A 65 12.20 -4.33 -1.28
CA TRP A 65 13.13 -3.76 -2.26
C TRP A 65 13.92 -2.56 -1.75
N ILE A 66 13.29 -1.76 -0.89
CA ILE A 66 13.95 -0.63 -0.21
C ILE A 66 14.29 -0.96 1.26
N ASN A 67 14.05 -2.21 1.67
CA ASN A 67 14.18 -2.71 3.04
C ASN A 67 13.61 -1.74 4.09
N ASN A 68 12.44 -1.16 3.79
CA ASN A 68 11.84 -0.14 4.62
C ASN A 68 10.31 -0.11 4.43
N CYS A 69 9.65 0.42 5.45
CA CYS A 69 8.22 0.70 5.43
C CYS A 69 7.93 1.92 4.55
N VAL A 70 6.91 1.85 3.68
CA VAL A 70 6.36 2.99 2.93
C VAL A 70 5.16 3.53 3.71
N GLY A 71 5.18 4.81 4.00
CA GLY A 71 4.12 5.51 4.72
C GLY A 71 4.24 7.02 4.58
N LEU A 72 3.63 7.78 5.50
CA LEU A 72 3.46 9.23 5.39
C LEU A 72 4.74 9.99 5.00
N HIS A 73 5.85 9.69 5.67
CA HIS A 73 7.08 10.47 5.53
C HIS A 73 7.92 10.15 4.28
N ASN A 74 7.68 9.01 3.63
CA ASN A 74 8.47 8.60 2.46
C ASN A 74 7.65 8.18 1.24
N HIS A 75 6.32 8.24 1.31
CA HIS A 75 5.46 7.89 0.18
C HIS A 75 5.79 8.71 -1.08
N LYS A 76 6.06 10.02 -0.93
CA LYS A 76 6.50 10.87 -2.06
C LYS A 76 7.81 10.37 -2.70
N PHE A 77 8.78 9.99 -1.89
CA PHE A 77 10.07 9.49 -2.38
C PHE A 77 9.90 8.13 -3.07
N PHE A 78 9.02 7.27 -2.55
CA PHE A 78 8.67 6.01 -3.19
C PHE A 78 8.02 6.22 -4.57
N MET A 79 7.10 7.19 -4.69
CA MET A 79 6.50 7.56 -5.98
C MET A 79 7.53 8.08 -6.99
N CYS A 80 8.45 8.94 -6.54
CA CYS A 80 9.56 9.41 -7.38
C CYS A 80 10.49 8.26 -7.80
N PHE A 81 10.79 7.33 -6.89
CA PHE A 81 11.59 6.14 -7.17
C PHE A 81 10.94 5.29 -8.27
N LEU A 82 9.65 4.96 -8.16
CA LEU A 82 8.92 4.20 -9.18
C LEU A 82 8.91 4.93 -10.54
N PHE A 83 8.62 6.22 -10.54
CA PHE A 83 8.61 7.02 -11.77
C PHE A 83 9.97 6.99 -12.48
N TRP A 84 11.05 7.27 -11.75
CA TRP A 84 12.39 7.27 -12.34
C TRP A 84 12.86 5.87 -12.74
N SER A 85 12.48 4.82 -12.00
CA SER A 85 12.78 3.43 -12.37
C SER A 85 12.16 3.07 -13.73
N VAL A 86 10.87 3.39 -13.92
CA VAL A 86 10.16 3.19 -15.20
C VAL A 86 10.82 3.98 -16.33
N CYS A 87 11.18 5.24 -16.10
CA CYS A 87 11.88 6.04 -17.11
C CYS A 87 13.24 5.45 -17.48
N CYS A 88 14.03 5.02 -16.49
CA CYS A 88 15.32 4.37 -16.72
C CYS A 88 15.15 3.06 -17.50
N ALA A 89 14.19 2.22 -17.13
CA ALA A 89 13.89 0.98 -17.84
C ALA A 89 13.51 1.25 -19.31
N ALA A 90 12.68 2.26 -19.56
CA ALA A 90 12.28 2.66 -20.91
C ALA A 90 13.47 3.14 -21.76
N VAL A 91 14.35 3.99 -21.20
CA VAL A 91 15.54 4.50 -21.90
C VAL A 91 16.52 3.37 -22.23
N VAL A 92 16.76 2.47 -21.27
CA VAL A 92 17.67 1.33 -21.46
C VAL A 92 17.10 0.34 -22.48
N ALA A 93 15.79 0.08 -22.44
CA ALA A 93 15.12 -0.75 -23.44
C ALA A 93 15.23 -0.14 -24.84
N TRP A 94 14.96 1.17 -24.99
CA TRP A 94 15.10 1.88 -26.26
C TRP A 94 16.51 1.71 -26.86
N TYR A 95 17.55 1.91 -26.05
CA TYR A 95 18.94 1.78 -26.51
C TYR A 95 19.30 0.34 -26.94
N GLN A 96 18.70 -0.67 -26.32
CA GLN A 96 18.96 -2.08 -26.64
C GLN A 96 18.10 -2.62 -27.80
N HIS A 97 17.10 -1.86 -28.28
CA HIS A 97 16.10 -2.34 -29.23
C HIS A 97 16.70 -2.91 -30.52
N ASP A 98 17.51 -2.13 -31.23
CA ASP A 98 18.11 -2.54 -32.51
C ASP A 98 19.01 -3.77 -32.35
N ARG A 99 19.75 -3.82 -31.24
CA ARG A 99 20.61 -4.96 -30.90
C ARG A 99 19.79 -6.20 -30.61
N ALA A 100 18.73 -6.09 -29.81
CA ALA A 100 17.85 -7.20 -29.48
C ALA A 100 17.08 -7.72 -30.72
N TRP A 101 16.60 -6.82 -31.58
CA TRP A 101 15.85 -7.15 -32.79
C TRP A 101 16.71 -7.80 -33.88
N GLY A 102 17.96 -7.32 -34.04
CA GLY A 102 18.94 -7.92 -34.96
C GLY A 102 19.27 -9.38 -34.65
N CYS A 103 19.20 -9.78 -33.38
CA CYS A 103 19.46 -11.17 -32.95
C CYS A 103 18.33 -12.12 -33.33
N VAL A 104 17.09 -11.65 -33.26
CA VAL A 104 15.88 -12.42 -33.60
C VAL A 104 15.74 -12.57 -35.12
N SER A 105 16.13 -11.55 -35.88
CA SER A 105 15.89 -11.47 -37.33
C SER A 105 16.93 -12.18 -38.21
N ILE A 106 18.19 -12.31 -37.78
CA ILE A 106 19.29 -12.72 -38.70
C ILE A 106 19.65 -14.22 -38.65
N GLY A 107 19.23 -14.98 -37.64
CA GLY A 107 19.38 -16.45 -37.64
C GLY A 107 20.83 -17.00 -37.49
N ARG A 108 20.92 -18.01 -36.61
CA ARG A 108 21.92 -19.07 -36.43
C ARG A 108 23.46 -18.89 -36.50
N LEU A 109 24.07 -17.79 -36.99
CA LEU A 109 25.56 -17.70 -37.06
C LEU A 109 26.22 -16.81 -36.00
N ARG A 110 25.44 -15.97 -35.29
CA ARG A 110 25.93 -15.01 -34.28
C ARG A 110 25.41 -15.30 -32.86
N ILE A 111 24.90 -16.52 -32.63
CA ILE A 111 23.96 -16.88 -31.55
C ILE A 111 24.53 -16.69 -30.14
N HIS A 112 25.78 -17.08 -29.88
CA HIS A 112 26.25 -17.16 -28.50
C HIS A 112 26.53 -15.80 -27.82
N CYS A 113 26.73 -14.72 -28.56
CA CYS A 113 27.05 -13.40 -27.99
C CYS A 113 25.84 -12.46 -27.85
N ASN A 114 24.64 -12.93 -28.22
CA ASN A 114 23.50 -12.09 -28.56
C ASN A 114 22.20 -12.54 -27.88
N MET A 115 22.08 -13.82 -27.49
CA MET A 115 20.93 -14.30 -26.72
C MET A 115 20.82 -13.61 -25.35
N GLU A 116 21.95 -13.31 -24.72
CA GLU A 116 21.97 -12.58 -23.43
C GLU A 116 21.33 -11.20 -23.56
N VAL A 117 21.60 -10.47 -24.65
CA VAL A 117 21.03 -9.14 -24.91
C VAL A 117 19.51 -9.25 -25.15
N SER A 118 19.06 -10.23 -25.93
CA SER A 118 17.63 -10.46 -26.16
C SER A 118 16.90 -10.88 -24.87
N VAL A 119 17.48 -11.75 -24.04
CA VAL A 119 16.90 -12.16 -22.75
C VAL A 119 16.84 -10.99 -21.78
N ASN A 120 17.93 -10.21 -21.67
CA ASN A 120 17.95 -9.00 -20.85
C ASN A 120 16.92 -7.97 -21.31
N TYR A 121 16.76 -7.78 -22.63
CA TYR A 121 15.74 -6.89 -23.19
C TYR A 121 14.31 -7.33 -22.81
N LEU A 122 14.00 -8.62 -22.93
CA LEU A 122 12.69 -9.15 -22.51
C LEU A 122 12.46 -8.98 -21.00
N PHE A 123 13.49 -9.19 -20.18
CA PHE A 123 13.43 -8.95 -18.75
C PHE A 123 13.19 -7.46 -18.42
N LEU A 124 13.88 -6.55 -19.09
CA LEU A 124 13.70 -5.10 -18.89
C LEU A 124 12.29 -4.64 -19.28
N ILE A 125 11.73 -5.17 -20.37
CA ILE A 125 10.36 -4.85 -20.78
C ILE A 125 9.35 -5.40 -19.77
N SER A 126 9.49 -6.66 -19.33
CA SER A 126 8.55 -7.25 -18.37
C SER A 126 8.63 -6.57 -17.00
N PHE A 127 9.84 -6.24 -16.54
CA PHE A 127 10.07 -5.48 -15.32
C PHE A 127 9.50 -4.06 -15.42
N GLY A 128 9.77 -3.34 -16.51
CA GLY A 128 9.24 -2.00 -16.73
C GLY A 128 7.71 -1.95 -16.82
N ILE A 129 7.06 -2.97 -17.39
CA ILE A 129 5.60 -3.10 -17.37
C ILE A 129 5.10 -3.31 -15.94
N ALA A 130 5.74 -4.20 -15.17
CA ALA A 130 5.34 -4.47 -13.79
C ALA A 130 5.46 -3.22 -12.90
N GLU A 131 6.58 -2.49 -13.00
CA GLU A 131 6.77 -1.22 -12.30
C GLU A 131 5.79 -0.15 -12.79
N GLY A 132 5.50 -0.09 -14.09
CA GLY A 132 4.51 0.84 -14.66
C GLY A 132 3.10 0.60 -14.13
N LEU A 133 2.69 -0.67 -14.00
CA LEU A 133 1.42 -1.04 -13.38
C LEU A 133 1.38 -0.71 -11.90
N LEU A 134 2.49 -0.94 -11.17
CA LEU A 134 2.63 -0.58 -9.77
C LEU A 134 2.52 0.94 -9.58
N LEU A 135 3.22 1.72 -10.40
CA LEU A 135 3.15 3.18 -10.40
C LEU A 135 1.72 3.65 -10.71
N LEU A 136 1.07 3.11 -11.74
CA LEU A 136 -0.30 3.45 -12.08
C LEU A 136 -1.26 3.19 -10.92
N MET A 137 -1.14 2.03 -10.27
CA MET A 137 -1.93 1.69 -9.09
C MET A 137 -1.72 2.72 -7.98
N HIS A 138 -0.47 3.04 -7.62
CA HIS A 138 -0.21 4.02 -6.56
C HIS A 138 -0.64 5.45 -6.95
N MET A 139 -0.58 5.84 -8.23
CA MET A 139 -1.10 7.13 -8.70
C MET A 139 -2.62 7.21 -8.50
N VAL A 140 -3.35 6.14 -8.81
CA VAL A 140 -4.80 6.06 -8.59
C VAL A 140 -5.13 6.10 -7.09
N LEU A 141 -4.35 5.39 -6.27
CA LEU A 141 -4.52 5.40 -4.81
C LEU A 141 -4.24 6.79 -4.23
N ALA A 142 -3.14 7.43 -4.65
CA ALA A 142 -2.80 8.79 -4.23
C ALA A 142 -3.88 9.80 -4.64
N TRP A 143 -4.46 9.66 -5.83
CA TRP A 143 -5.58 10.49 -6.28
C TRP A 143 -6.82 10.34 -5.40
N LYS A 144 -7.09 9.12 -4.90
CA LYS A 144 -8.20 8.82 -4.00
C LYS A 144 -7.89 9.05 -2.52
N ASP A 145 -6.71 9.59 -2.21
CA ASP A 145 -6.15 9.67 -0.85
C ASP A 145 -6.21 8.34 -0.07
N MET A 146 -6.06 7.20 -0.75
CA MET A 146 -6.05 5.87 -0.13
C MET A 146 -4.63 5.28 -0.08
N THR A 147 -4.42 4.39 0.87
CA THR A 147 -3.23 3.51 0.94
C THR A 147 -3.54 2.14 0.32
N THR A 148 -2.51 1.38 -0.04
CA THR A 148 -2.64 0.00 -0.52
C THR A 148 -3.30 -0.89 0.55
N LEU A 149 -2.98 -0.68 1.83
CA LEU A 149 -3.64 -1.41 2.91
C LEU A 149 -5.14 -1.14 2.97
N GLU A 150 -5.56 0.13 2.91
CA GLU A 150 -6.99 0.50 2.92
C GLU A 150 -7.75 -0.07 1.70
N LEU A 151 -7.09 -0.11 0.52
CA LEU A 151 -7.64 -0.79 -0.65
C LEU A 151 -7.87 -2.28 -0.37
N LEU A 152 -6.86 -2.98 0.16
CA LEU A 152 -6.95 -4.41 0.46
C LEU A 152 -8.00 -4.73 1.52
N GLU A 153 -8.04 -3.95 2.59
CA GLU A 153 -9.07 -4.07 3.62
C GLU A 153 -10.46 -3.92 3.01
N SER A 154 -10.65 -2.91 2.18
CA SER A 154 -11.95 -2.61 1.60
C SER A 154 -12.36 -3.64 0.53
N ILE A 155 -11.42 -4.21 -0.24
CA ILE A 155 -11.66 -5.37 -1.11
C ILE A 155 -12.06 -6.61 -0.28
N CYS A 156 -11.38 -6.86 0.85
CA CYS A 156 -11.69 -7.97 1.74
C CYS A 156 -13.10 -7.84 2.34
N LEU A 157 -13.44 -6.65 2.85
CA LEU A 157 -14.78 -6.31 3.34
C LEU A 157 -15.84 -6.54 2.25
N CYS A 158 -15.54 -6.15 1.01
CA CYS A 158 -16.39 -6.37 -0.15
C CYS A 158 -16.70 -7.86 -0.40
N MET A 159 -15.66 -8.70 -0.40
CA MET A 159 -15.80 -10.14 -0.60
C MET A 159 -16.62 -10.79 0.51
N MET A 160 -16.51 -10.26 1.73
CA MET A 160 -17.29 -10.70 2.89
C MET A 160 -18.72 -10.12 2.93
N GLY A 161 -19.07 -9.19 2.03
CA GLY A 161 -20.39 -8.53 2.02
C GLY A 161 -20.64 -7.62 3.22
N VAL A 162 -19.58 -7.10 3.84
CA VAL A 162 -19.64 -6.22 5.03
C VAL A 162 -18.95 -4.88 4.77
N ARG A 163 -19.16 -3.90 5.63
CA ARG A 163 -18.47 -2.60 5.63
C ARG A 163 -18.14 -2.16 7.06
N ARG A 164 -17.14 -1.28 7.22
CA ARG A 164 -16.89 -0.62 8.51
C ARG A 164 -17.88 0.54 8.69
N GLY A 165 -18.60 0.56 9.81
CA GLY A 165 -19.48 1.65 10.22
C GLY A 165 -19.36 1.88 11.73
N GLY A 166 -18.89 3.07 12.14
CA GLY A 166 -18.75 3.41 13.56
C GLY A 166 -17.95 2.40 14.38
N GLY A 167 -16.82 1.92 13.85
CA GLY A 167 -15.95 0.93 14.52
C GLY A 167 -16.38 -0.53 14.37
N ARG A 168 -17.60 -0.81 13.90
CA ARG A 168 -18.15 -2.17 13.76
C ARG A 168 -18.28 -2.62 12.31
N LEU A 169 -18.36 -3.93 12.11
CA LEU A 169 -18.68 -4.55 10.83
C LEU A 169 -20.19 -4.66 10.67
N GLU A 170 -20.71 -4.06 9.60
CA GLU A 170 -22.13 -4.00 9.28
C GLU A 170 -22.35 -4.63 7.89
N PRO A 171 -23.52 -5.25 7.61
CA PRO A 171 -23.84 -5.71 6.26
C PRO A 171 -23.75 -4.58 5.22
N ALA A 172 -23.08 -4.83 4.09
CA ALA A 172 -22.96 -3.84 3.02
C ALA A 172 -24.32 -3.64 2.33
N ARG A 173 -24.75 -2.39 2.12
CA ARG A 173 -25.92 -2.08 1.26
C ARG A 173 -25.55 -2.31 -0.20
N SER A 174 -26.54 -2.60 -1.04
CA SER A 174 -26.33 -3.14 -2.40
C SER A 174 -25.37 -2.31 -3.26
N GLY A 175 -24.30 -2.96 -3.72
CA GLY A 175 -23.26 -2.38 -4.57
C GLY A 175 -22.05 -1.87 -3.78
N CYS A 176 -21.27 -2.80 -3.23
CA CYS A 176 -20.04 -2.55 -2.44
C CYS A 176 -19.06 -1.52 -3.06
N TRP A 177 -19.02 -1.41 -4.38
CA TRP A 177 -18.11 -0.50 -5.10
C TRP A 177 -18.58 0.96 -5.18
N ARG A 178 -19.85 1.26 -4.85
CA ARG A 178 -20.42 2.61 -5.04
C ARG A 178 -20.05 3.59 -3.94
N ASP A 179 -19.67 3.11 -2.75
CA ASP A 179 -19.43 3.94 -1.56
C ASP A 179 -17.98 4.44 -1.43
N TRP A 180 -17.12 4.20 -2.42
CA TRP A 180 -15.69 4.54 -2.39
C TRP A 180 -15.38 5.99 -2.82
N THR A 181 -16.41 6.84 -2.96
CA THR A 181 -16.31 8.17 -3.59
C THR A 181 -16.37 9.36 -2.62
N CYS A 182 -16.38 9.16 -1.31
CA CYS A 182 -16.38 10.29 -0.36
C CYS A 182 -15.26 10.14 0.67
N GLY A 183 -14.12 10.77 0.36
CA GLY A 183 -13.24 11.38 1.36
C GLY A 183 -13.59 12.85 1.49
#